data_AF-A0A5B0RDB0-F1
#
_entry.id   AF-A0A5B0RDB0-F1
#
_cell.length_a   1.000
_cell.length_b   1.000
_cell.length_c   1.000
_cell.angle_alpha   90.00
_cell.angle_beta   90.00
_cell.angle_gamma   90.00
#
_symmetry.space_group_name_H-M   'P 1'
#
loop_
_entity.id
_entity.type
_entity.pdbx_description
1 polymer ?
#
loop_
_entity_poly.entity_id
_entity_poly.type
_entity_poly.pdbx_seq_one_letter_code
_entity_poly.pdbx_strand_id
1 'polypeptide(L)'
;MSDRSSDYRDRTLAMKETNEIRQIAAKAEANTANMEIMARKIEDLPDDISKQFLKLQKESILLDMQEQLKQRQKLAAQKEKESQQPTSTANQPEQSTSTANQPENFSSAPESEPGTSDSLNDLCDEEIDPMLDSLT
;
A
#
# COMPACT_ATOMS: atom_id res chain seq x y z
N MET A 1 -4.50 -11.16 36.21
CA MET A 1 -3.21 -10.99 35.51
C MET A 1 -3.39 -10.77 34.01
N SER A 2 -4.45 -11.30 33.37
CA SER A 2 -4.70 -11.15 31.92
C SER A 2 -5.05 -9.72 31.47
N ASP A 3 -5.80 -8.96 32.28
CA ASP A 3 -6.31 -7.64 31.88
C ASP A 3 -5.19 -6.61 31.63
N ARG A 4 -4.15 -6.60 32.49
CA ARG A 4 -3.00 -5.69 32.34
C ARG A 4 -2.20 -5.93 31.05
N SER A 5 -2.16 -7.16 30.56
CA SER A 5 -1.44 -7.49 29.33
C SER A 5 -2.23 -7.10 28.07
N SER A 6 -3.57 -7.21 28.11
CA SER A 6 -4.44 -6.72 27.03
C SER A 6 -4.31 -5.21 26.90
N ASP A 7 -4.41 -4.49 28.02
CA ASP A 7 -4.33 -3.02 28.05
C ASP A 7 -3.03 -2.48 27.43
N TYR A 8 -1.92 -3.18 27.62
CA TYR A 8 -0.63 -2.80 27.03
C TYR A 8 -0.59 -3.00 25.51
N ARG A 9 -1.11 -4.14 25.03
CA ARG A 9 -1.21 -4.44 23.60
C ARG A 9 -2.14 -3.43 22.92
N ASP A 10 -3.31 -3.19 23.51
CA ASP A 10 -4.33 -2.29 22.97
C ASP A 10 -3.83 -0.86 22.90
N ARG A 11 -3.10 -0.39 23.92
CA ARG A 11 -2.43 0.92 23.89
C ARG A 11 -1.37 1.03 22.79
N THR A 12 -0.58 -0.03 22.60
CA THR A 12 0.46 -0.06 21.56
C THR A 12 -0.16 0.00 20.16
N LEU A 13 -1.24 -0.76 19.93
CA LEU A 13 -1.98 -0.73 18.67
C LEU A 13 -2.60 0.64 18.40
N ALA A 14 -3.26 1.24 19.40
CA ALA A 14 -3.84 2.58 19.27
C ALA A 14 -2.79 3.66 18.95
N MET A 15 -1.58 3.55 19.52
CA MET A 15 -0.47 4.44 19.18
C MET A 15 0.01 4.25 17.74
N LYS A 16 0.12 3.00 17.25
CA LYS A 16 0.49 2.73 15.85
C LYS A 16 -0.52 3.36 14.89
N GLU A 17 -1.81 3.14 15.14
CA GLU A 17 -2.89 3.72 14.33
C GLU A 17 -2.85 5.25 14.36
N THR A 18 -2.68 5.85 15.53
CA THR A 18 -2.56 7.31 15.66
C THR A 18 -1.35 7.85 14.88
N ASN A 19 -0.22 7.16 14.93
CA ASN A 19 0.99 7.57 14.20
C ASN A 19 0.79 7.46 12.68
N GLU A 20 0.11 6.41 12.22
CA GLU A 20 -0.24 6.24 10.82
C GLU A 20 -1.15 7.39 10.33
N ILE A 21 -2.21 7.70 11.09
CA ILE A 21 -3.10 8.83 10.78
C ILE A 21 -2.32 10.14 10.70
N ARG A 22 -1.43 10.41 11.65
CA ARG A 22 -0.59 11.62 11.64
C ARG A 22 0.32 11.67 10.42
N GLN A 23 0.89 10.53 10.03
CA GLN A 23 1.75 10.46 8.85
C GLN A 23 0.95 10.75 7.57
N ILE A 24 -0.26 10.21 7.45
CA ILE A 24 -1.16 10.47 6.32
C ILE A 24 -1.55 11.95 6.29
N ALA A 25 -1.91 12.53 7.45
CA ALA A 25 -2.25 13.94 7.56
C ALA A 25 -1.09 14.85 7.14
N ALA A 26 0.14 14.58 7.61
CA ALA A 26 1.33 15.34 7.23
C ALA A 26 1.61 15.25 5.72
N LYS A 27 1.43 14.07 5.12
CA LYS A 27 1.56 13.89 3.66
C LYS A 27 0.51 14.70 2.89
N ALA A 28 -0.73 14.72 3.37
CA ALA A 28 -1.82 15.47 2.74
C ALA A 28 -1.63 16.99 2.86
N GLU A 29 -1.14 17.47 4.00
CA GLU A 29 -0.80 18.89 4.22
C GLU A 29 0.33 19.32 3.29
N ALA A 30 1.41 18.54 3.21
CA ALA A 30 2.51 18.79 2.28
C ALA A 30 2.04 18.80 0.82
N ASN A 31 1.14 17.87 0.44
CA ASN A 31 0.55 17.86 -0.90
C ASN A 31 -0.26 19.14 -1.18
N THR A 32 -1.06 19.58 -0.21
CA THR A 32 -1.86 20.80 -0.32
C THR A 32 -0.95 22.02 -0.51
N ALA A 33 0.08 22.17 0.32
CA ALA A 33 1.06 23.24 0.19
C ALA A 33 1.77 23.21 -1.18
N ASN A 34 2.15 22.03 -1.67
CA ASN A 34 2.76 21.87 -2.99
C ASN A 34 1.81 22.30 -4.11
N MET A 35 0.51 21.96 -4.02
CA MET A 35 -0.49 22.41 -5.00
C MET A 35 -0.63 23.93 -5.01
N GLU A 36 -0.66 24.56 -3.83
CA GLU A 36 -0.73 26.01 -3.72
C GLU A 36 0.49 26.70 -4.34
N ILE A 37 1.70 26.18 -4.07
CA ILE A 37 2.94 26.68 -4.68
C ILE A 37 2.87 26.53 -6.21
N MET A 38 2.47 25.37 -6.71
CA MET A 38 2.38 25.10 -8.15
C MET A 38 1.34 25.99 -8.85
N ALA A 39 0.23 26.30 -8.18
CA ALA A 39 -0.84 27.15 -8.70
C ALA A 39 -0.48 28.64 -8.80
N ARG A 40 0.43 29.14 -7.96
CA ARG A 40 0.88 30.55 -8.01
C ARG A 40 1.53 30.87 -9.35
N LYS A 41 1.20 32.02 -9.94
CA LYS A 41 1.85 32.48 -11.18
C LYS A 41 3.09 33.28 -10.84
N ILE A 42 4.12 33.13 -11.67
CA ILE A 42 5.40 33.85 -11.48
C ILE A 42 5.20 35.34 -11.76
N GLU A 43 4.29 35.66 -12.68
CA GLU A 43 3.96 36.99 -13.13
C GLU A 43 3.30 37.84 -12.04
N ASP A 44 2.66 37.19 -11.06
CA ASP A 44 1.96 37.85 -9.95
C ASP A 44 2.92 38.38 -8.86
N LEU A 45 4.21 38.04 -8.93
CA LEU A 45 5.21 38.48 -7.93
C LEU A 45 5.84 39.83 -8.31
N PRO A 46 6.08 40.71 -7.32
CA PRO A 46 6.51 42.08 -7.58
C PRO A 46 8.00 42.21 -7.94
N ASP A 47 8.85 41.35 -7.40
CA ASP A 47 10.30 41.44 -7.55
C ASP A 47 10.91 40.18 -8.18
N ASP A 48 12.10 40.34 -8.77
CA ASP A 48 12.78 39.24 -9.47
C ASP A 48 13.25 38.14 -8.52
N ILE A 49 13.62 38.47 -7.27
CA ILE A 49 14.09 37.49 -6.30
C ILE A 49 12.95 36.53 -5.94
N SER A 50 11.76 37.07 -5.64
CA SER A 50 10.57 36.27 -5.34
C SER A 50 10.15 35.40 -6.52
N LYS A 51 10.33 35.88 -7.76
CA LYS A 51 10.10 35.09 -8.98
C LYS A 51 11.06 33.91 -9.09
N GLN A 52 12.35 34.15 -8.87
CA GLN A 52 13.36 33.09 -8.90
C GLN A 52 13.15 32.07 -7.77
N PHE A 53 12.78 32.55 -6.58
CA PHE A 53 12.47 31.68 -5.45
C PHE A 53 11.27 30.77 -5.75
N LEU A 54 10.17 31.30 -6.32
CA LEU A 54 9.04 30.48 -6.71
C LEU A 54 9.41 29.44 -7.78
N LYS A 55 10.27 29.80 -8.75
CA LYS A 55 10.78 28.83 -9.74
C LYS A 55 11.53 27.68 -9.07
N LEU A 56 12.43 27.99 -8.14
CA LEU A 56 13.18 26.97 -7.39
C LEU A 56 12.26 26.07 -6.55
N GLN A 57 11.24 26.64 -5.89
CA GLN A 57 10.27 25.85 -5.14
C GLN A 57 9.52 24.86 -6.05
N LYS A 58 9.05 25.33 -7.22
CA LYS A 58 8.36 24.47 -8.19
C LYS A 58 9.26 23.39 -8.75
N GLU A 59 10.51 23.73 -9.08
CA GLU A 59 11.50 22.75 -9.55
C GLU A 59 11.77 21.67 -8.50
N SER A 60 11.95 22.05 -7.23
CA SER A 60 12.13 21.11 -6.13
C SER A 60 10.95 20.15 -6.00
N ILE A 61 9.72 20.63 -6.11
CA ILE A 61 8.50 19.79 -6.05
C ILE A 61 8.47 18.81 -7.23
N LEU A 62 8.79 19.27 -8.45
CA LEU A 62 8.80 18.41 -9.63
C LEU A 62 9.85 17.30 -9.54
N LEU A 63 11.04 17.61 -9.01
CA LEU A 63 12.10 16.62 -8.80
C LEU A 63 11.70 15.55 -7.79
N ASP A 64 11.10 15.94 -6.66
CA ASP A 64 10.57 15.01 -5.66
C ASP A 64 9.49 14.09 -6.27
N MET A 65 8.54 14.65 -7.04
CA MET A 65 7.53 13.86 -7.73
C MET A 65 8.12 12.85 -8.73
N GLN A 66 9.15 13.26 -9.48
CA GLN A 66 9.86 12.36 -10.40
C GLN A 66 10.56 11.21 -9.66
N GLU A 67 11.21 11.50 -8.54
CA GLU A 67 11.83 10.48 -7.70
C GLU A 67 10.79 9.49 -7.16
N GLN A 68 9.68 9.99 -6.61
CA GLN A 68 8.59 9.14 -6.11
C GLN A 68 8.01 8.24 -7.21
N LEU A 69 7.81 8.76 -8.42
CA LEU A 69 7.35 7.97 -9.56
C LEU A 69 8.35 6.85 -9.91
N LYS A 70 9.65 7.16 -9.92
CA LYS A 70 10.71 6.18 -10.20
C LYS A 70 10.77 5.10 -9.12
N GLN A 71 10.61 5.46 -7.85
CA GLN A 71 10.53 4.51 -6.74
C GLN A 71 9.32 3.59 -6.88
N ARG A 72 8.12 4.14 -7.17
CA ARG A 72 6.90 3.34 -7.39
C ARG A 72 7.04 2.38 -8.58
N GLN A 73 7.65 2.82 -9.67
CA GLN A 73 7.92 1.96 -10.83
C GLN A 73 8.86 0.79 -10.47
N LYS A 74 9.92 1.04 -9.70
CA LYS A 74 10.83 -0.02 -9.23
C LYS A 74 10.11 -1.04 -8.35
N LEU A 75 9.28 -0.57 -7.41
CA LEU A 75 8.50 -1.44 -6.53
C LEU A 75 7.48 -2.28 -7.31
N ALA A 76 6.79 -1.67 -8.29
CA ALA A 76 5.86 -2.39 -9.15
C ALA A 76 6.56 -3.48 -9.98
N ALA A 77 7.72 -3.18 -10.57
CA ALA A 77 8.51 -4.14 -11.33
C ALA A 77 9.08 -5.28 -10.45
N GLN A 78 9.37 -5.02 -9.18
CA GLN A 78 9.78 -6.06 -8.23
C GLN A 78 8.62 -7.01 -7.91
N LYS A 79 7.44 -6.46 -7.58
CA LYS A 79 6.24 -7.26 -7.30
C LYS A 79 5.85 -8.15 -8.50
N GLU A 80 6.02 -7.66 -9.73
CA GLU A 80 5.76 -8.46 -10.93
C GLU A 80 6.72 -9.65 -11.06
N LYS A 81 8.00 -9.47 -10.72
CA LYS A 81 8.99 -10.56 -10.76
C LYS A 81 8.78 -11.61 -9.68
N GLU A 82 8.38 -11.19 -8.47
CA GLU A 82 8.01 -12.10 -7.38
C GLU A 82 6.72 -12.87 -7.71
N SER A 83 5.76 -12.24 -8.38
CA SER A 83 4.51 -12.89 -8.84
C SER A 83 4.71 -13.93 -9.95
N GLN A 84 5.85 -13.93 -10.64
CA GLN A 84 6.15 -14.89 -11.72
C GLN A 84 6.98 -16.09 -11.26
N GLN A 85 7.36 -16.16 -9.99
CA GLN A 85 8.07 -17.31 -9.47
C GLN A 85 7.08 -18.48 -9.29
N PRO A 86 7.23 -19.62 -10.00
CA PRO A 86 6.31 -20.73 -9.86
C PRO A 86 6.50 -21.36 -8.48
N THR A 87 5.51 -21.21 -7.60
CA THR A 87 5.32 -22.05 -6.41
C THR A 87 4.98 -23.47 -6.88
N SER A 88 6.00 -24.22 -7.28
CA SER A 88 5.89 -25.65 -7.54
C SER A 88 6.38 -26.39 -6.31
N THR A 89 5.48 -26.67 -5.37
CA THR A 89 5.62 -27.81 -4.46
C THR A 89 4.26 -28.22 -3.90
N ALA A 90 3.73 -29.35 -4.39
CA ALA A 90 3.26 -30.48 -3.57
C ALA A 90 2.28 -31.36 -4.37
N ASN A 91 2.58 -32.65 -4.36
CA ASN A 91 1.94 -33.73 -5.08
C ASN A 91 0.47 -33.95 -4.68
N GLN A 92 -0.39 -34.32 -5.63
CA GLN A 92 -1.15 -35.59 -5.68
C GLN A 92 -1.98 -35.68 -6.98
N PRO A 93 -1.94 -36.80 -7.73
CA PRO A 93 -2.90 -37.08 -8.79
C PRO A 93 -4.10 -37.84 -8.21
N GLU A 94 -5.26 -37.19 -8.12
CA GLU A 94 -6.51 -37.92 -7.87
C GLU A 94 -6.97 -38.66 -9.13
N GLN A 95 -7.51 -39.85 -8.86
CA GLN A 95 -7.85 -40.91 -9.79
C GLN A 95 -8.69 -40.48 -10.99
N SER A 96 -8.24 -40.90 -12.16
CA SER A 96 -9.07 -41.09 -13.35
C SER A 96 -10.25 -42.04 -13.08
N THR A 97 -11.47 -41.58 -13.35
CA THR A 97 -12.56 -42.45 -13.83
C THR A 97 -13.28 -41.78 -15.00
N SER A 98 -13.03 -42.29 -16.21
CA SER A 98 -13.94 -42.20 -17.37
C SER A 98 -15.17 -43.11 -17.09
N THR A 99 -16.40 -42.94 -17.58
CA THR A 99 -16.88 -42.43 -18.88
C THR A 99 -18.42 -42.33 -18.88
N ALA A 100 -18.94 -41.35 -19.64
CA ALA A 100 -20.07 -41.43 -20.60
C ALA A 100 -21.55 -41.16 -20.21
N ASN A 101 -22.13 -40.25 -21.02
CA ASN A 101 -23.54 -40.04 -21.47
C ASN A 101 -24.43 -39.14 -20.57
N GLN A 102 -25.20 -38.14 -21.02
CA GLN A 102 -25.54 -37.56 -22.34
C GLN A 102 -26.22 -36.16 -22.09
N PRO A 103 -26.54 -35.35 -23.13
CA PRO A 103 -26.91 -33.94 -23.01
C PRO A 103 -28.43 -33.64 -22.99
N GLU A 104 -28.72 -32.34 -22.77
CA GLU A 104 -29.96 -31.58 -23.02
C GLU A 104 -30.96 -31.43 -21.87
N ASN A 105 -31.12 -30.19 -21.38
CA ASN A 105 -32.44 -29.52 -21.36
C ASN A 105 -32.29 -28.00 -21.15
N PHE A 106 -32.89 -27.19 -22.01
CA PHE A 106 -33.04 -25.74 -21.83
C PHE A 106 -34.34 -25.44 -21.07
N SER A 107 -34.28 -24.68 -19.96
CA SER A 107 -35.42 -23.86 -19.50
C SER A 107 -35.04 -22.79 -18.45
N SER A 108 -35.18 -21.53 -18.85
CA SER A 108 -35.66 -20.32 -18.14
C SER A 108 -35.27 -20.02 -16.66
N ALA A 109 -34.33 -19.07 -16.49
CA ALA A 109 -34.23 -17.84 -15.61
C ALA A 109 -35.07 -17.67 -14.30
N PRO A 110 -34.75 -16.71 -13.36
CA PRO A 110 -33.54 -15.90 -13.08
C PRO A 110 -33.15 -15.75 -11.55
N GLU A 111 -32.17 -14.87 -11.28
CA GLU A 111 -31.86 -14.11 -10.04
C GLU A 111 -31.08 -14.74 -8.85
N SER A 112 -29.86 -14.23 -8.60
CA SER A 112 -29.47 -13.45 -7.40
C SER A 112 -27.93 -13.31 -7.33
N GLU A 113 -27.43 -12.08 -7.15
CA GLU A 113 -25.98 -11.76 -7.08
C GLU A 113 -25.35 -11.93 -5.66
N PRO A 114 -24.16 -11.37 -5.34
CA PRO A 114 -22.94 -12.15 -5.09
C PRO A 114 -22.47 -12.04 -3.63
N GLY A 115 -21.62 -12.96 -3.19
CA GLY A 115 -21.00 -12.89 -1.87
C GLY A 115 -19.64 -13.55 -1.87
N THR A 116 -18.63 -12.86 -2.41
CA THR A 116 -17.24 -13.33 -2.33
C THR A 116 -16.58 -12.67 -1.13
N SER A 117 -16.43 -13.43 -0.05
CA SER A 117 -15.60 -13.10 1.10
C SER A 117 -14.15 -13.42 0.75
N ASP A 118 -13.33 -12.39 0.47
CA ASP A 118 -11.89 -12.59 0.29
C ASP A 118 -11.16 -12.49 1.63
N SER A 119 -10.56 -13.63 1.98
CA SER A 119 -9.66 -13.90 3.09
C SER A 119 -8.39 -13.06 2.98
N LEU A 120 -8.12 -12.18 3.95
CA LEU A 120 -6.81 -11.53 4.07
C LEU A 120 -5.86 -12.46 4.83
N ASN A 121 -5.02 -13.15 4.04
CA ASN A 121 -3.88 -13.90 4.54
C ASN A 121 -2.91 -12.99 5.28
N ASP A 122 -2.75 -13.32 6.55
CA ASP A 122 -1.62 -13.14 7.44
C ASP A 122 -0.30 -13.50 6.74
N LEU A 123 0.68 -12.58 6.78
CA LEU A 123 2.13 -12.84 6.70
C LEU A 123 2.88 -11.51 6.67
N CYS A 124 3.56 -11.20 7.78
CA CYS A 124 5.03 -11.11 7.80
C CYS A 124 5.48 -10.80 9.23
N ASP A 125 5.98 -11.85 9.88
CA ASP A 125 6.89 -11.75 11.01
C ASP A 125 8.13 -10.95 10.57
N GLU A 126 8.44 -9.87 11.29
CA GLU A 126 9.77 -9.28 11.26
C GLU A 126 10.35 -9.35 12.68
N GLU A 127 11.27 -10.31 12.81
CA GLU A 127 12.07 -10.64 13.99
C GLU A 127 12.91 -9.43 14.40
N ILE A 128 12.64 -8.85 15.58
CA ILE A 128 13.46 -7.76 16.13
C ILE A 128 14.65 -8.37 16.88
N ASP A 129 15.85 -8.08 16.40
CA ASP A 129 17.16 -8.43 16.97
C ASP A 129 17.30 -7.98 18.45
N PRO A 130 17.53 -8.88 19.43
CA PRO A 130 17.54 -8.56 20.87
C PRO A 130 18.91 -8.09 21.42
N MET A 131 19.72 -7.34 20.66
CA MET A 131 21.08 -6.93 21.09
C MET A 131 21.27 -5.42 21.33
N LEU A 132 20.27 -4.73 21.89
CA LEU A 132 20.46 -3.37 22.42
C LEU A 132 19.87 -3.22 23.84
N ASP A 133 20.27 -4.09 24.76
CA ASP A 133 20.07 -3.89 26.20
C ASP A 133 21.35 -4.29 26.96
N SER A 134 22.38 -3.43 26.88
CA SER A 134 23.44 -3.41 27.89
C SER A 134 24.20 -2.09 27.83
N LEU A 135 23.57 -1.02 28.33
CA LEU A 135 24.27 0.20 28.75
C LEU A 135 23.47 0.95 29.82
N THR A 136 23.35 0.32 30.99
CA THR A 136 23.28 1.01 32.29
C THR A 136 23.99 0.15 33.32
#